data_AF-A0A958UUZ5-F1
#
_entry.id   AF-A0A958UUZ5-F1
#
_cell.length_a   1.000
_cell.length_b   1.000
_cell.length_c   1.000
_cell.angle_alpha   90.00
_cell.angle_beta   90.00
_cell.angle_gamma   90.00
#
_symmetry.space_group_name_H-M   'P 1'
#
loop_
_entity.id
_entity.type
_entity.pdbx_description
1 polymer ?
#
loop_
_entity_poly.entity_id
_entity_poly.type
_entity_poly.pdbx_seq_one_letter_code
_entity_poly.pdbx_strand_id
1 'polypeptide(L)'
;MENFWLHLGNWVFIVFHTVLIVFNLFGWIFKKTQKLHLFTLAVTLFSWLVLGIWKGFGYCFLTDWHYDILRQLGKTNLPNSYITFLVETLSGWRPDAQLVEILTLVFTLLALICSLWVNFFKKKNDFSTNL
;
A
#
# COMPACT_ATOMS: atom_id res chain seq x y z
N MET A 1 -6.68 -26.14 -16.75
CA MET A 1 -6.64 -25.96 -15.26
C MET A 1 -5.71 -24.83 -14.83
N GLU A 2 -4.70 -24.44 -15.63
CA GLU A 2 -3.78 -23.33 -15.29
C GLU A 2 -4.48 -21.98 -15.11
N ASN A 3 -5.50 -21.68 -15.93
CA ASN A 3 -6.28 -20.43 -15.83
C ASN A 3 -6.94 -20.25 -14.46
N PHE A 4 -7.37 -21.33 -13.80
CA PHE A 4 -8.03 -21.23 -12.48
C PHE A 4 -7.06 -20.70 -11.43
N TRP A 5 -5.83 -21.24 -11.39
CA TRP A 5 -4.79 -20.80 -10.45
C TRP A 5 -4.37 -19.35 -10.68
N LEU A 6 -4.26 -18.93 -11.94
CA LEU A 6 -3.94 -17.54 -12.29
C LEU A 6 -5.08 -16.58 -11.90
N HIS A 7 -6.34 -16.96 -12.12
CA HIS A 7 -7.50 -16.16 -11.68
C HIS A 7 -7.59 -16.08 -10.15
N LEU A 8 -7.31 -17.19 -9.45
CA LEU A 8 -7.23 -17.20 -7.99
C LEU A 8 -6.12 -16.28 -7.50
N GLY A 9 -4.93 -16.38 -8.10
CA GLY A 9 -3.81 -15.49 -7.81
C GLY A 9 -4.18 -14.02 -7.98
N ASN A 10 -4.78 -13.66 -9.11
CA ASN A 10 -5.27 -12.30 -9.37
C ASN A 10 -6.18 -11.77 -8.24
N TRP A 11 -7.20 -12.55 -7.84
CA TRP A 11 -8.11 -12.15 -6.76
C TRP A 11 -7.39 -12.02 -5.41
N VAL A 12 -6.49 -12.96 -5.10
CA VAL A 12 -5.70 -12.91 -3.87
C VAL A 12 -4.84 -11.66 -3.83
N PHE A 13 -4.13 -11.30 -4.92
CA PHE A 13 -3.31 -10.10 -4.97
C PHE A 13 -4.14 -8.82 -4.84
N ILE A 14 -5.31 -8.74 -5.48
CA ILE A 14 -6.24 -7.60 -5.35
C ILE A 14 -6.70 -7.43 -3.91
N VAL A 15 -7.21 -8.50 -3.29
CA VAL A 15 -7.72 -8.45 -1.91
C VAL A 15 -6.59 -8.13 -0.94
N PHE A 16 -5.45 -8.82 -1.06
CA PHE A 16 -4.31 -8.63 -0.18
C PHE A 16 -3.77 -7.20 -0.23
N HIS A 17 -3.54 -6.65 -1.44
CA HIS A 17 -3.07 -5.27 -1.56
C HIS A 17 -4.10 -4.27 -1.05
N THR A 18 -5.39 -4.45 -1.37
CA THR A 18 -6.44 -3.54 -0.91
C THR A 18 -6.49 -3.50 0.62
N VAL A 19 -6.43 -4.67 1.27
CA VAL A 19 -6.35 -4.77 2.73
C VAL A 19 -5.08 -4.10 3.25
N LEU A 20 -3.92 -4.28 2.60
CA LEU A 20 -2.66 -3.66 3.00
C LEU A 20 -2.72 -2.12 2.91
N ILE A 21 -3.33 -1.57 1.84
CA ILE A 21 -3.51 -0.13 1.66
C ILE A 21 -4.43 0.43 2.75
N VAL A 22 -5.59 -0.18 2.97
CA VAL A 22 -6.55 0.24 4.01
C VAL A 22 -5.91 0.12 5.40
N PHE A 23 -5.17 -0.96 5.65
CA PHE A 23 -4.46 -1.14 6.91
C PHE A 23 -3.36 -0.09 7.11
N ASN A 24 -2.61 0.27 6.08
CA ASN A 24 -1.62 1.36 6.17
C ASN A 24 -2.28 2.74 6.36
N LEU A 25 -3.50 2.97 5.88
CA LEU A 25 -4.23 4.23 6.06
C LEU A 25 -4.86 4.35 7.46
N PHE A 26 -5.44 3.27 8.00
CA PHE A 26 -6.25 3.31 9.21
C PHE A 26 -5.66 2.52 10.40
N GLY A 27 -4.61 1.73 10.19
CA GLY A 27 -4.03 0.84 11.19
C GLY A 27 -3.37 1.56 12.38
N TRP A 28 -3.11 2.86 12.27
CA TRP A 28 -2.60 3.70 13.37
C TRP A 28 -3.66 4.03 14.44
N ILE A 29 -4.95 3.88 14.13
CA ILE A 29 -6.06 4.25 15.02
C ILE A 29 -6.10 3.34 16.26
N PHE A 30 -5.83 2.03 16.11
CA PHE A 30 -5.89 1.09 17.23
C PHE A 30 -4.52 0.93 17.91
N LYS A 31 -4.45 1.21 19.22
CA LYS A 31 -3.22 1.06 20.03
C LYS A 31 -2.55 -0.32 19.93
N LYS A 32 -3.35 -1.40 19.77
CA LYS A 32 -2.83 -2.77 19.64
C LYS A 32 -2.19 -3.03 18.27
N THR A 33 -2.66 -2.38 17.21
CA THR A 33 -2.15 -2.57 15.83
C THR A 33 -1.08 -1.56 15.44
N GLN A 34 -0.83 -0.51 16.24
CA GLN A 34 0.18 0.51 15.93
C GLN A 34 1.58 -0.03 15.63
N LYS A 35 2.05 -1.03 16.39
CA LYS A 35 3.36 -1.66 16.10
C LYS A 35 3.34 -2.43 14.77
N LEU A 36 2.25 -3.14 14.49
CA LEU A 36 2.09 -3.88 13.25
C LEU A 36 1.95 -2.93 12.05
N HIS A 37 1.20 -1.84 12.22
CA HIS A 37 1.06 -0.74 11.25
C HIS A 37 2.41 -0.12 10.92
N LEU A 38 3.24 0.21 11.93
CA LEU A 38 4.59 0.73 11.69
C LEU A 38 5.45 -0.29 10.93
N PHE A 39 5.35 -1.58 11.25
CA PHE A 39 6.08 -2.62 10.53
C PHE A 39 5.62 -2.72 9.07
N THR A 40 4.32 -2.79 8.80
CA THR A 40 3.79 -2.87 7.42
C THR A 40 4.12 -1.61 6.62
N LEU A 41 4.02 -0.44 7.26
CA LEU A 41 4.36 0.84 6.66
C LEU A 41 5.86 0.94 6.35
N ALA A 42 6.72 0.46 7.25
CA ALA A 42 8.16 0.40 7.03
C ALA A 42 8.52 -0.55 5.89
N VAL A 43 7.91 -1.74 5.81
CA VAL A 43 8.10 -2.67 4.69
C VAL A 43 7.63 -2.04 3.36
N THR A 44 6.51 -1.34 3.39
CA THR A 44 5.97 -0.63 2.22
C THR A 44 6.93 0.47 1.76
N LEU A 45 7.35 1.34 2.67
CA LEU A 45 8.32 2.40 2.38
C LEU A 45 9.68 1.84 1.97
N PHE A 46 10.11 0.72 2.55
CA PHE A 46 11.36 0.05 2.16
C PHE A 46 11.28 -0.47 0.73
N SER A 47 10.19 -1.13 0.34
CA SER A 47 9.96 -1.52 -1.05
C SER A 47 9.99 -0.30 -1.97
N TRP A 48 9.36 0.80 -1.56
CA TRP A 48 9.29 2.01 -2.37
C TRP A 48 10.60 2.76 -2.48
N LEU A 49 11.39 2.82 -1.40
CA LEU A 49 12.68 3.52 -1.39
C LEU A 49 13.76 2.67 -2.05
N VAL A 50 13.86 1.38 -1.72
CA VAL A 50 14.93 0.53 -2.24
C VAL A 50 14.69 0.16 -3.69
N LEU A 51 13.49 -0.32 -4.02
CA LEU A 51 13.17 -0.76 -5.37
C LEU A 51 12.66 0.39 -6.24
N GLY A 52 12.01 1.39 -5.64
CA GLY A 52 11.53 2.55 -6.38
C GLY A 52 12.63 3.54 -6.80
N ILE A 53 13.83 3.51 -6.20
CA ILE A 53 14.99 4.22 -6.78
C ILE A 53 15.29 3.74 -8.21
N TRP A 54 15.01 2.46 -8.52
CA TRP A 54 15.29 1.86 -9.82
C TRP A 54 14.07 1.87 -10.75
N LYS A 55 12.87 1.67 -10.20
CA LYS A 55 11.62 1.44 -10.95
C LYS A 55 10.62 2.61 -10.91
N GLY A 56 10.80 3.59 -10.02
CA GLY A 56 9.89 4.71 -9.79
C GLY A 56 9.33 4.77 -8.36
N PHE A 57 9.02 5.96 -7.87
CA PHE A 57 8.42 6.15 -6.54
C PHE A 57 7.04 5.48 -6.48
N GLY A 58 6.77 4.70 -5.43
CA GLY A 58 5.50 3.96 -5.31
C GLY A 58 5.57 2.50 -5.77
N TYR A 59 6.72 2.03 -6.23
CA TYR A 59 6.89 0.67 -6.72
C TYR A 59 6.79 -0.39 -5.61
N CYS A 60 5.94 -1.39 -5.84
CA CYS A 60 5.77 -2.55 -4.97
C CYS A 60 6.15 -3.83 -5.72
N PHE A 61 7.02 -4.68 -5.15
CA PHE A 61 7.40 -5.95 -5.79
C PHE A 61 6.20 -6.88 -6.01
N LEU A 62 5.19 -6.83 -5.13
CA LEU A 62 3.97 -7.61 -5.27
C LEU A 62 3.15 -7.17 -6.49
N THR A 63 3.23 -5.88 -6.89
CA THR A 63 2.58 -5.37 -8.11
C THR A 63 3.21 -5.98 -9.35
N ASP A 64 4.54 -6.02 -9.42
CA ASP A 64 5.24 -6.62 -10.56
C ASP A 64 4.90 -8.11 -10.71
N TRP A 65 4.86 -8.84 -9.60
CA TRP A 65 4.43 -10.23 -9.60
C TRP A 65 2.96 -10.35 -10.06
N HIS A 66 2.08 -9.53 -9.51
CA HIS A 66 0.67 -9.55 -9.93
C HIS A 66 0.51 -9.22 -11.42
N TYR A 67 1.30 -8.28 -11.95
CA TYR A 67 1.29 -7.93 -13.36
C TYR A 67 1.80 -9.06 -14.23
N ASP A 68 2.77 -9.85 -13.79
CA ASP A 68 3.20 -11.06 -14.51
C ASP A 68 2.09 -12.11 -14.57
N ILE A 69 1.29 -12.26 -13.51
CA ILE A 69 0.09 -13.12 -13.53
C ILE A 69 -0.95 -12.57 -14.51
N LEU A 70 -1.18 -11.26 -14.53
CA LEU A 70 -2.11 -10.61 -15.46
C LEU A 70 -1.67 -10.74 -16.91
N ARG A 71 -0.37 -10.63 -17.19
CA ARG A 71 0.22 -10.85 -18.52
C ARG A 71 0.01 -12.29 -18.98
N GLN A 72 0.20 -13.27 -18.08
CA GLN A 72 -0.11 -14.69 -18.36
C GLN A 72 -1.60 -14.92 -18.62
N LEU A 73 -2.49 -14.13 -18.00
CA LEU A 73 -3.92 -14.10 -18.30
C LEU A 73 -4.28 -13.34 -19.59
N GLY A 74 -3.29 -12.87 -20.36
CA GLY A 74 -3.49 -12.16 -21.62
C GLY A 74 -3.89 -10.69 -21.48
N LYS A 75 -3.80 -10.09 -20.28
CA LYS A 75 -4.04 -8.66 -20.10
C LYS A 75 -2.86 -7.84 -20.62
N THR A 76 -3.15 -6.90 -21.51
CA THR A 76 -2.20 -5.95 -22.08
C THR A 76 -2.58 -4.52 -21.67
N ASN A 77 -1.66 -3.57 -21.83
CA ASN A 77 -1.85 -2.15 -21.47
C ASN A 77 -2.08 -1.88 -19.96
N LEU A 78 -1.38 -2.61 -19.10
CA LEU A 78 -1.41 -2.40 -17.64
C LEU A 78 -0.81 -1.02 -17.29
N PRO A 79 -1.43 -0.24 -16.40
CA PRO A 79 -0.90 1.05 -15.98
C PRO A 79 0.32 0.86 -15.07
N ASN A 80 1.25 1.82 -15.09
CA ASN A 80 2.46 1.73 -14.27
C ASN A 80 2.17 1.76 -12.75
N SER A 81 1.09 2.44 -12.34
CA SER A 81 0.65 2.49 -10.94
C SER A 81 -0.40 1.43 -10.63
N TYR A 82 -0.18 0.68 -9.55
CA TYR A 82 -1.13 -0.33 -9.08
C TYR A 82 -2.48 0.27 -8.64
N ILE A 83 -2.44 1.45 -8.02
CA ILE A 83 -3.67 2.11 -7.60
C ILE A 83 -4.45 2.58 -8.83
N THR A 84 -3.78 3.05 -9.89
CA THR A 84 -4.44 3.30 -11.18
C THR A 84 -5.08 2.04 -11.74
N PHE A 85 -4.41 0.87 -11.66
CA PHE A 85 -5.00 -0.41 -12.05
C PHE A 85 -6.25 -0.76 -11.23
N LEU A 86 -6.20 -0.58 -9.92
CA LEU A 86 -7.34 -0.79 -9.01
C LEU A 86 -8.51 0.13 -9.36
N VAL A 87 -8.25 1.43 -9.53
CA VAL A 87 -9.27 2.42 -9.88
C VAL A 87 -9.86 2.13 -11.24
N GLU A 88 -9.04 1.81 -12.25
CA GLU A 88 -9.50 1.42 -13.58
C GLU A 88 -10.34 0.14 -13.53
N THR A 89 -9.93 -0.85 -12.73
CA THR A 89 -10.68 -2.11 -12.56
C THR A 89 -12.02 -1.91 -11.84
N LEU A 90 -12.09 -1.02 -10.85
CA LEU A 90 -13.30 -0.78 -10.05
C LEU A 90 -14.27 0.22 -10.67
N SER A 91 -13.75 1.27 -11.32
CA SER A 91 -14.53 2.41 -11.83
C SER A 91 -14.58 2.50 -13.36
N GLY A 92 -13.68 1.80 -14.07
CA GLY A 92 -13.49 1.97 -15.51
C GLY A 92 -12.74 3.24 -15.91
N TRP A 93 -12.38 4.11 -14.96
CA TRP A 93 -11.63 5.34 -15.21
C TRP A 93 -10.14 5.15 -14.95
N ARG A 94 -9.29 5.65 -15.86
CA ARG A 94 -7.83 5.55 -15.76
C ARG A 94 -7.23 6.90 -15.34
N PRO A 95 -7.04 7.16 -14.04
CA PRO A 95 -6.39 8.37 -13.57
C PRO A 95 -4.91 8.39 -13.94
N ASP A 96 -4.32 9.59 -13.99
CA ASP A 96 -2.89 9.77 -14.19
C ASP A 96 -2.08 9.02 -13.11
N ALA A 97 -1.21 8.12 -13.56
CA ALA A 97 -0.48 7.21 -12.67
C ALA A 97 0.48 7.98 -11.74
N GLN A 98 1.12 9.03 -12.24
CA GLN A 98 2.07 9.83 -11.49
C GLN A 98 1.35 10.64 -10.40
N LEU A 99 0.17 11.20 -10.70
CA LEU A 99 -0.66 11.88 -9.71
C LEU A 99 -1.05 10.93 -8.56
N VAL A 100 -1.49 9.73 -8.89
CA VAL A 100 -1.92 8.73 -7.91
C VAL A 100 -0.74 8.25 -7.05
N GLU A 101 0.43 8.04 -7.64
CA GLU A 101 1.66 7.71 -6.92
C GLU A 101 2.05 8.80 -5.93
N ILE A 102 2.06 10.08 -6.37
CA ILE A 102 2.35 11.23 -5.51
C ILE A 102 1.35 11.30 -4.34
N LEU A 103 0.06 11.19 -4.62
CA LEU A 103 -0.97 11.22 -3.57
C LEU A 103 -0.78 10.07 -2.57
N THR A 104 -0.52 8.86 -3.06
CA THR A 104 -0.31 7.70 -2.19
C THR A 104 0.93 7.89 -1.31
N LEU A 105 2.01 8.46 -1.85
CA LEU A 105 3.21 8.81 -1.09
C LEU A 105 2.91 9.84 0.00
N VAL A 106 2.22 10.93 -0.35
CA VAL A 106 1.84 11.99 0.59
C VAL A 106 0.98 11.41 1.72
N PHE A 107 -0.05 10.63 1.40
CA PHE A 107 -0.90 10.01 2.42
C PHE A 107 -0.14 9.02 3.30
N THR A 108 0.79 8.25 2.72
CA THR A 108 1.63 7.30 3.47
C THR A 108 2.54 8.03 4.45
N LEU A 109 3.16 9.15 4.03
CA LEU A 109 3.99 9.99 4.89
C LEU A 109 3.16 10.67 5.99
N LEU A 110 1.98 11.19 5.66
CA LEU A 110 1.05 11.74 6.66
C LEU A 110 0.63 10.68 7.68
N ALA A 111 0.29 9.46 7.24
CA ALA A 111 -0.05 8.36 8.13
C ALA A 111 1.13 7.97 9.04
N LEU A 112 2.37 8.01 8.53
CA LEU A 112 3.59 7.81 9.33
C LEU A 112 3.72 8.88 10.42
N ILE A 113 3.60 10.16 10.05
CA ILE A 113 3.68 11.29 11.00
C ILE A 113 2.59 11.18 12.07
N CYS A 114 1.34 10.91 11.67
CA CYS A 114 0.24 10.69 12.61
C CYS A 114 0.49 9.50 13.55
N SER A 115 0.99 8.38 13.02
CA SER A 115 1.33 7.19 13.81
C SER A 115 2.43 7.49 14.84
N LEU A 116 3.51 8.18 14.42
CA LEU A 116 4.57 8.64 15.32
C LEU A 116 4.02 9.60 16.36
N TRP A 117 3.18 10.56 15.96
CA TRP A 117 2.58 11.52 16.88
C TRP A 117 1.75 10.83 17.97
N VAL A 118 0.84 9.93 17.59
CA VAL A 118 -0.01 9.21 18.54
C VAL A 118 0.80 8.29 19.45
N ASN A 119 1.84 7.63 18.93
CA ASN A 119 2.64 6.69 19.71
C ASN A 119 3.57 7.41 20.71
N PHE A 120 4.17 8.54 20.31
CA PHE A 120 5.15 9.26 21.13
C PHE A 120 4.54 10.36 22.01
N PHE A 121 3.57 11.15 21.51
CA PHE A 121 2.99 12.26 22.28
C PHE A 121 1.86 11.84 23.22
N LYS A 122 1.01 10.86 22.85
CA LYS A 122 -0.06 10.39 23.74
C LYS A 122 0.46 9.62 24.96
N LYS A 123 1.66 9.02 24.86
CA LYS A 123 2.31 8.33 25.98
C LYS A 123 2.92 9.31 27.00
N LYS A 124 3.25 10.54 26.59
CA LYS A 124 3.87 11.54 27.47
C LYS A 124 2.87 12.16 28.46
N ASN A 125 1.58 12.20 28.11
CA ASN A 125 0.54 12.76 28.98
C ASN A 125 0.09 11.82 30.13
N ASP A 126 0.55 10.57 30.17
CA ASP A 126 0.25 9.62 31.25
C ASP A 126 1.32 9.64 32.36
N PHE A 127 2.45 10.31 32.13
CA PHE A 127 3.55 10.41 33.12
C PHE A 127 3.51 11.70 33.94
N SER A 128 2.65 12.66 33.59
CA SER A 128 2.53 13.97 34.28
C SER A 128 1.34 14.09 35.22
N THR A 129 0.57 13.01 35.42
CA THR A 129 -0.60 12.97 36.34
C THR A 129 -0.36 12.10 37.58
N ASN A 130 0.87 11.65 37.82
CA ASN A 130 1.27 10.92 39.03
C ASN A 130 2.45 11.63 39.75
N LEU A 131 2.35 12.94 39.93
CA LEU A 131 3.21 13.72 40.83
C LEU A 131 2.34 14.53 41.78
#